data_AF-A0A182YSY5-F1
#
_entry.id   AF-A0A182YSY5-F1
#
_cell.length_a   1.000
_cell.length_b   1.000
_cell.length_c   1.000
_cell.angle_alpha   90.00
_cell.angle_beta   90.00
_cell.angle_gamma   90.00
#
_symmetry.space_group_name_H-M   'P 1'
#
loop_
_entity.id
_entity.type
_entity.pdbx_description
1 polymer ?
#
loop_
_entity_poly.entity_id
_entity_poly.type
_entity_poly.pdbx_seq_one_letter_code
_entity_poly.pdbx_strand_id
1 'polypeptide(L)'
;MEITRKVSDCKLPKDARTLLKISRNPSAEILRVQGGQYWYHGVQKCFSYVLSNVKVPTDATLSINISDDGLPIFKSSNLQFWPILINIHGMSKVTVMIVAIY
;
A
#
# COMPACT_ATOMS: atom_id res chain seq x y z
N MET A 1 -5.50 -16.03 -18.05
CA MET A 1 -4.13 -16.56 -18.27
C MET A 1 -4.15 -17.90 -19.02
N GLU A 2 -4.97 -18.05 -20.08
CA GLU A 2 -4.88 -19.24 -20.96
C GLU A 2 -3.92 -19.01 -22.13
N ILE A 3 -3.75 -17.76 -22.52
CA ILE A 3 -2.95 -17.34 -23.68
C ILE A 3 -1.45 -17.62 -23.45
N THR A 4 -0.92 -17.41 -22.24
CA THR A 4 0.51 -17.56 -21.93
C THR A 4 1.01 -19.01 -21.95
N ARG A 5 0.12 -19.99 -21.71
CA ARG A 5 0.46 -21.42 -21.79
C ARG A 5 0.49 -21.97 -23.22
N LYS A 6 -0.16 -21.28 -24.16
CA LYS A 6 -0.24 -21.73 -25.56
C LYS A 6 0.98 -21.33 -26.40
N VAL A 7 1.74 -20.34 -25.93
CA VAL A 7 2.85 -19.71 -26.67
C VAL A 7 4.22 -20.00 -26.04
N SER A 8 4.28 -20.45 -24.78
CA SER A 8 5.55 -20.71 -24.09
C SER A 8 5.50 -22.03 -23.31
N ASP A 9 6.60 -22.79 -23.33
CA ASP A 9 6.77 -24.04 -22.56
C ASP A 9 6.97 -23.80 -21.04
N CYS A 10 6.84 -22.55 -20.60
CA CYS A 10 6.97 -22.17 -19.20
C CYS A 10 5.74 -22.65 -18.41
N LYS A 11 5.96 -23.55 -17.44
CA LYS A 11 4.96 -24.01 -16.46
C LYS A 11 4.65 -22.91 -15.44
N LEU A 12 3.97 -21.85 -15.87
CA LEU A 12 3.50 -20.79 -14.98
C LEU A 12 2.24 -21.25 -14.20
N PRO A 13 2.09 -20.79 -12.95
CA PRO A 13 0.85 -20.91 -12.21
C PRO A 13 -0.31 -20.29 -12.99
N LYS A 14 -1.49 -20.90 -12.91
CA LYS A 14 -2.71 -20.40 -13.58
C LYS A 14 -3.12 -19.02 -13.06
N ASP A 15 -2.75 -18.71 -11.82
CA ASP A 15 -3.13 -17.49 -11.13
C ASP A 15 -1.93 -16.58 -10.90
N ALA A 16 -2.05 -15.30 -11.29
CA ALA A 16 -1.03 -14.28 -11.05
C ALA A 16 -0.78 -14.10 -9.53
N ARG A 17 -1.78 -14.33 -8.68
CA ARG A 17 -1.64 -14.27 -7.22
C ARG A 17 -0.64 -15.29 -6.69
N THR A 18 -0.54 -16.45 -7.34
CA THR A 18 0.46 -17.48 -7.01
C THR A 18 1.87 -17.02 -7.36
N LEU A 19 2.04 -16.29 -8.47
CA LEU A 19 3.33 -15.70 -8.84
C LEU A 19 3.76 -14.61 -7.86
N LEU A 20 2.82 -13.76 -7.44
CA LEU A 20 3.07 -12.63 -6.55
C LEU A 20 3.20 -13.02 -5.07
N LYS A 21 3.11 -14.32 -4.73
CA LYS A 21 3.19 -14.85 -3.35
C LYS A 21 2.31 -14.07 -2.35
N ILE A 22 1.14 -13.62 -2.79
CA ILE A 22 0.25 -12.81 -1.95
C ILE A 22 -0.21 -13.66 -0.76
N SER A 23 -0.23 -13.04 0.43
CA SER A 23 -0.82 -13.62 1.65
C SER A 23 -2.17 -14.26 1.32
N ARG A 24 -2.38 -15.50 1.78
CA ARG A 24 -3.63 -16.21 1.53
C ARG A 24 -4.79 -15.72 2.42
N ASN A 25 -4.48 -14.92 3.45
CA ASN A 25 -5.47 -14.39 4.39
C ASN A 25 -5.18 -12.91 4.74
N PRO A 26 -5.33 -11.99 3.78
CA PRO A 26 -5.10 -10.56 4.02
C PRO A 26 -6.07 -9.97 5.04
N SER A 27 -7.25 -10.59 5.22
CA SER A 27 -8.24 -10.20 6.23
C SER A 27 -7.76 -10.30 7.67
N ALA A 28 -6.71 -11.08 7.96
CA ALA A 28 -6.14 -11.16 9.30
C ALA A 28 -5.48 -9.84 9.76
N GLU A 29 -5.09 -8.99 8.82
CA GLU A 29 -4.45 -7.69 9.10
C GLU A 29 -5.46 -6.53 9.14
N ILE A 30 -6.74 -6.81 8.86
CA ILE A 30 -7.80 -5.81 8.80
C ILE A 30 -8.57 -5.80 10.12
N LEU A 31 -8.57 -4.65 10.78
CA LEU A 31 -9.29 -4.39 12.01
C LEU A 31 -10.68 -3.83 11.73
N ARG A 32 -11.66 -4.12 12.58
CA ARG A 32 -12.95 -3.41 12.55
C ARG A 32 -12.89 -2.21 13.48
N VAL A 33 -13.17 -1.03 12.95
CA VAL A 33 -13.14 0.24 13.71
C VAL A 33 -14.41 1.01 13.39
N GLN A 34 -15.21 1.35 14.40
CA GLN A 34 -16.43 2.18 14.28
C GLN A 34 -17.39 1.82 13.12
N GLY A 35 -17.51 0.52 12.81
CA GLY A 35 -18.37 0.03 11.72
C GLY A 35 -17.71 -0.01 10.34
N GLY A 36 -16.49 0.52 10.20
CA GLY A 36 -15.62 0.40 9.03
C GLY A 36 -14.53 -0.67 9.18
N GLN A 37 -13.63 -0.71 8.19
CA GLN A 37 -12.50 -1.62 8.12
C GLN A 37 -11.20 -0.83 8.05
N TYR A 38 -10.29 -1.09 8.96
CA TYR A 38 -9.02 -0.38 9.05
C TYR A 38 -7.86 -1.33 8.77
N TRP A 39 -6.94 -0.92 7.91
CA TRP A 39 -5.69 -1.62 7.66
C TRP A 39 -4.51 -0.68 7.91
N TYR A 40 -3.49 -1.18 8.62
CA TYR A 40 -2.27 -0.43 8.92
C TYR A 40 -1.05 -1.10 8.33
N HIS A 41 -0.38 -0.41 7.39
CA HIS A 41 0.86 -0.88 6.81
C HIS A 41 2.05 -0.69 7.77
N GLY A 42 2.15 0.51 8.37
CA GLY A 42 3.26 0.91 9.23
C GLY A 42 4.11 2.05 8.67
N VAL A 43 4.19 3.17 9.40
CA VAL A 43 5.07 4.31 9.04
C VAL A 43 6.53 3.86 8.91
N GLN A 44 7.02 3.09 9.88
CA GLN A 44 8.39 2.59 9.89
C GLN A 44 8.68 1.74 8.64
N LYS A 45 7.76 0.85 8.23
CA LYS A 45 7.95 0.01 7.04
C LYS A 45 8.04 0.86 5.77
N CYS A 46 7.15 1.84 5.64
CA CYS A 46 7.18 2.80 4.53
C CYS A 46 8.53 3.54 4.46
N PHE A 47 9.00 4.05 5.60
CA PHE A 47 10.24 4.83 5.64
C PHE A 47 11.48 3.98 5.45
N SER A 48 11.57 2.81 6.07
CA SER A 48 12.68 1.89 5.85
C SER A 48 12.80 1.49 4.38
N TYR A 49 11.68 1.30 3.69
CA TYR A 49 11.68 1.00 2.25
C TYR A 49 12.18 2.19 1.42
N VAL A 50 11.58 3.37 1.62
CA VAL A 50 11.87 4.56 0.82
C VAL A 50 13.26 5.15 1.08
N LEU A 51 13.71 5.14 2.34
CA LEU A 51 15.00 5.69 2.74
C LEU A 51 16.14 4.67 2.64
N SER A 52 15.86 3.42 2.23
CA SER A 52 16.88 2.36 2.09
C SER A 52 18.09 2.77 1.25
N ASN A 53 17.87 3.61 0.24
CA ASN A 53 18.91 4.10 -0.67
C ASN A 53 19.28 5.57 -0.46
N VAL A 54 18.79 6.21 0.61
CA VAL A 54 19.02 7.62 0.90
C VAL A 54 19.98 7.73 2.08
N LYS A 55 21.10 8.43 1.88
CA LYS A 55 21.99 8.80 3.00
C LYS A 55 21.35 9.96 3.76
N VAL A 56 20.67 9.63 4.85
CA VAL A 56 20.11 10.62 5.77
C VAL A 56 21.10 10.81 6.92
N PRO A 57 21.48 12.06 7.27
CA PRO A 57 22.28 12.33 8.46
C PRO A 57 21.60 11.81 9.74
N THR A 58 22.38 11.33 10.71
CA THR A 58 21.85 10.77 11.96
C THR A 58 20.99 11.75 12.75
N ASP A 59 21.28 13.05 12.66
CA ASP A 59 20.59 14.12 13.37
C ASP A 59 19.57 14.88 12.49
N ALA A 60 19.15 14.29 11.37
CA ALA A 60 18.22 14.94 10.46
C ALA A 60 16.78 14.90 11.00
N THR A 61 16.15 16.07 11.05
CA THR A 61 14.70 16.19 11.28
C THR A 61 13.96 16.02 9.96
N LEU A 62 13.04 15.05 9.91
CA LEU A 62 12.20 14.81 8.76
C LEU A 62 10.84 15.50 8.95
N SER A 63 10.53 16.45 8.08
CA SER A 63 9.19 17.01 7.98
C SER A 63 8.33 16.16 7.04
N ILE A 64 7.11 15.85 7.46
CA ILE A 64 6.23 14.90 6.80
C ILE A 64 4.90 15.62 6.52
N ASN A 65 4.36 15.48 5.30
CA ASN A 65 2.99 15.88 5.04
C ASN A 65 2.08 14.64 5.08
N ILE A 66 0.89 14.81 5.66
CA ILE A 66 -0.13 13.77 5.81
C ILE A 66 -1.38 14.25 5.09
N SER A 67 -2.02 13.36 4.32
CA SER A 67 -3.33 13.59 3.69
C SER A 67 -4.22 12.36 3.90
N ASP A 68 -5.51 12.61 4.14
CA ASP A 68 -6.54 11.61 4.46
C ASP A 68 -7.81 11.89 3.65
N ASP A 69 -7.68 11.93 2.33
CA ASP A 69 -8.80 12.27 1.43
C ASP A 69 -9.74 11.08 1.19
N GLY A 70 -10.99 11.19 1.63
CA GLY A 70 -12.03 10.18 1.41
C GLY A 70 -12.57 10.15 -0.03
N LEU A 71 -12.71 8.95 -0.60
CA LEU A 71 -13.31 8.73 -1.92
C LEU A 71 -14.51 7.76 -1.84
N PRO A 72 -15.69 8.12 -2.37
CA PRO A 72 -16.81 7.18 -2.49
C PRO A 72 -16.44 6.04 -3.44
N ILE A 73 -16.58 4.78 -2.98
CA ILE A 73 -16.29 3.61 -3.83
C ILE A 73 -17.46 3.35 -4.79
N PHE A 74 -18.69 3.53 -4.30
CA PHE A 74 -19.90 3.31 -5.07
C PHE A 74 -20.84 4.49 -4.94
N LYS A 75 -21.51 4.86 -6.04
CA LYS A 75 -22.54 5.91 -6.02
C LYS A 75 -23.80 5.49 -5.26
N SER A 76 -24.05 4.18 -5.13
CA SER A 76 -25.26 3.60 -4.55
C SER A 76 -25.10 3.19 -3.08
N SER A 77 -23.94 3.45 -2.45
CA SER A 77 -23.69 3.12 -1.05
C SER A 77 -22.90 4.22 -0.37
N ASN A 78 -23.02 4.33 0.95
CA ASN A 78 -22.21 5.26 1.74
C ASN A 78 -20.79 4.76 2.03
N LEU A 79 -20.34 3.68 1.37
CA LEU A 79 -19.00 3.14 1.52
C LEU A 79 -17.98 4.10 0.91
N GLN A 80 -17.02 4.50 1.72
CA GLN A 80 -15.93 5.39 1.36
C GLN A 80 -14.59 4.70 1.61
N PHE A 81 -13.58 5.13 0.86
CA PHE A 81 -12.20 4.68 0.98
C PHE A 81 -11.35 5.85 1.42
N TRP A 82 -10.69 5.72 2.57
CA TRP A 82 -9.89 6.77 3.19
C TRP A 82 -8.42 6.32 3.29
N PRO A 83 -7.60 6.55 2.24
CA PRO A 83 -6.18 6.29 2.31
C PRO A 83 -5.50 7.36 3.16
N ILE A 84 -4.72 6.93 4.14
CA ILE A 84 -3.83 7.81 4.91
C ILE A 84 -2.49 7.80 4.20
N LEU A 85 -2.23 8.90 3.51
CA LEU A 85 -1.08 9.13 2.65
C LEU A 85 -0.04 9.95 3.37
N ILE A 86 1.22 9.58 3.18
CA ILE A 86 2.38 10.29 3.72
C ILE A 86 3.37 10.61 2.60
N ASN A 87 3.89 11.83 2.59
CA ASN A 87 5.07 12.18 1.83
C ASN A 87 6.12 12.87 2.72
N ILE A 88 7.36 12.89 2.24
CA ILE A 88 8.45 13.58 2.92
C ILE A 88 8.58 14.98 2.33
N HIS A 89 8.39 16.01 3.17
CA HIS A 89 8.52 17.39 2.76
C HIS A 89 9.97 17.69 2.32
N GLY A 90 10.12 18.33 1.17
CA GLY A 90 11.43 18.63 0.59
C GLY A 90 12.09 17.49 -0.21
N MET A 91 11.49 16.30 -0.26
CA MET A 91 11.99 15.17 -1.05
C MET A 91 11.05 14.82 -2.21
N SER A 92 11.01 15.66 -3.26
CA SER A 92 10.10 15.48 -4.40
C SER A 92 10.32 14.21 -5.23
N LYS A 93 11.51 13.59 -5.13
CA LYS A 93 11.82 12.31 -5.80
C LYS A 93 11.22 11.09 -5.08
N VAL A 94 10.83 11.26 -3.83
CA VAL A 94 10.20 10.20 -3.04
C VAL A 94 8.71 10.18 -3.37
N THR A 95 8.21 9.02 -3.78
CA THR A 95 6.77 8.82 -4.04
C THR A 95 5.98 8.85 -2.74
N VAL A 96 4.73 9.32 -2.82
CA VAL A 96 3.75 9.26 -1.74
C VAL A 96 3.54 7.80 -1.30
N MET A 97 3.48 7.58 0.01
CA MET A 97 3.32 6.27 0.63
C MET A 97 1.92 6.13 1.23
N ILE A 98 1.29 4.98 1.05
CA ILE A 98 0.05 4.61 1.76
C ILE A 98 0.46 3.96 3.07
N VAL A 99 0.11 4.57 4.19
CA VAL A 99 0.47 4.10 5.53
C VAL A 99 -0.68 3.35 6.19
N ALA A 100 -1.90 3.75 5.90
CA ALA A 100 -3.12 3.10 6.37
C ALA A 100 -4.29 3.33 5.42
N ILE A 101 -5.34 2.55 5.60
CA ILE A 101 -6.61 2.67 4.86
C ILE A 101 -7.75 2.48 5.87
N TYR A 102 -8.77 3.32 5.80
CA TYR A 102 -10.06 3.18 6.51
C TYR A 102 -11.25 3.10 5.52
#